data_AF-A0A2A2T6E5-F1
#
_entry.id   AF-A0A2A2T6E5-F1
#
_cell.length_a   1.000
_cell.length_b   1.000
_cell.length_c   1.000
_cell.angle_alpha   90.00
_cell.angle_beta   90.00
_cell.angle_gamma   90.00
#
_symmetry.space_group_name_H-M   'P 1'
#
loop_
_entity.id
_entity.type
_entity.pdbx_description
1 polymer ?
#
loop_
_entity_poly.entity_id
_entity_poly.type
_entity_poly.pdbx_seq_one_letter_code
_entity_poly.pdbx_strand_id
1 'polypeptide(L)'
;MAAVALLLGYSGLNIDFFGAQGVVDRLLSFTQTLTGFYIAALAAVSSFNSPHLDRIMPSPAPTMRVKYQGGYEKVELTRRRFLTSMFAFLTASSFIFNLCAIAALVVSPAIPAPVSAWLWWPGSVWFLFLIAQMTCITFWGLYYLGERVLTPD
;
A
#
# COMPACT_ATOMS: atom_id res chain seq x y z
N MET A 1 3.12 -12.54 -11.96
CA MET A 1 1.95 -12.21 -11.10
C MET A 1 0.64 -12.61 -11.77
N ALA A 2 0.35 -12.17 -13.01
CA ALA A 2 -0.80 -12.68 -13.80
C ALA A 2 -0.77 -14.21 -14.02
N ALA A 3 0.43 -14.80 -14.13
CA ALA A 3 0.61 -16.26 -14.22
C ALA A 3 0.17 -17.01 -12.95
N VAL A 4 0.25 -16.39 -11.76
CA VAL A 4 -0.21 -17.02 -10.51
C VAL A 4 -1.73 -17.04 -10.45
N ALA A 5 -2.39 -15.94 -10.87
CA ALA A 5 -3.84 -15.89 -10.97
C ALA A 5 -4.39 -16.88 -12.03
N LEU A 6 -3.69 -17.05 -13.15
CA LEU A 6 -4.04 -18.04 -14.18
C LEU A 6 -3.80 -19.49 -13.74
N LEU A 7 -2.70 -19.77 -13.02
CA LEU A 7 -2.41 -21.11 -12.49
C LEU A 7 -3.41 -21.52 -11.39
N LEU A 8 -3.83 -20.57 -10.55
CA LEU A 8 -4.83 -20.82 -9.50
C LEU A 8 -6.24 -21.06 -10.06
N GLY A 9 -6.57 -20.47 -11.22
CA GLY A 9 -7.84 -20.73 -11.91
C GLY A 9 -7.89 -22.04 -12.71
N TYR A 10 -6.72 -22.60 -13.08
CA TYR A 10 -6.64 -23.82 -13.90
C TYR A 10 -6.52 -25.11 -13.07
N SER A 11 -5.98 -25.02 -11.85
CA SER A 11 -5.96 -26.16 -10.94
C SER A 11 -7.30 -26.23 -10.19
N GLY A 12 -8.00 -27.36 -10.24
CA GLY A 12 -9.19 -27.68 -9.41
C GLY A 12 -8.89 -27.78 -7.90
N LEU A 13 -8.05 -26.89 -7.38
CA LEU A 13 -7.77 -26.72 -5.97
C LEU A 13 -8.94 -25.91 -5.38
N ASN A 14 -9.69 -26.53 -4.46
CA ASN A 14 -10.62 -25.84 -3.59
C ASN A 14 -9.83 -24.93 -2.63
N ILE A 15 -9.37 -23.79 -3.14
CA ILE A 15 -8.71 -22.77 -2.34
C ILE A 15 -9.81 -21.95 -1.70
N ASP A 16 -9.90 -22.07 -0.39
CA ASP A 16 -10.84 -21.27 0.38
C ASP A 16 -10.37 -19.80 0.37
N PHE A 17 -11.06 -18.97 -0.41
CA PHE A 17 -10.75 -17.54 -0.50
C PHE A 17 -11.28 -16.77 0.70
N PHE A 18 -12.43 -17.17 1.26
CA PHE A 18 -13.19 -16.41 2.25
C PHE A 18 -13.41 -17.11 3.59
N GLY A 19 -13.11 -18.40 3.71
CA GLY A 19 -13.22 -19.11 4.97
C GLY A 19 -12.08 -18.83 5.93
N ALA A 20 -12.20 -19.40 7.14
CA ALA A 20 -11.21 -19.24 8.19
C ALA A 20 -9.85 -19.78 7.71
N GLN A 21 -8.79 -18.96 7.80
CA GLN A 21 -7.45 -19.22 7.22
C GLN A 21 -7.34 -19.14 5.70
N GLY A 22 -8.36 -18.63 5.02
CA GLY A 22 -8.35 -18.36 3.60
C GLY A 22 -7.36 -17.26 3.19
N VAL A 23 -7.23 -17.07 1.88
CA VAL A 23 -6.25 -16.12 1.30
C VAL A 23 -6.46 -14.69 1.83
N VAL A 24 -7.71 -14.24 1.96
CA VAL A 24 -8.05 -12.89 2.44
C VAL A 24 -7.65 -12.70 3.91
N ASP A 25 -7.87 -13.70 4.76
CA ASP A 25 -7.57 -13.66 6.20
C ASP A 25 -6.06 -13.59 6.48
N ARG A 26 -5.26 -14.36 5.71
CA ARG A 26 -3.79 -14.32 5.79
C ARG A 26 -3.24 -12.98 5.31
N LEU A 27 -3.79 -12.45 4.23
CA LEU A 27 -3.37 -11.16 3.68
C LEU A 27 -3.77 -10.00 4.60
N LEU A 28 -4.95 -10.07 5.22
CA LEU A 28 -5.38 -9.13 6.26
C LEU A 28 -4.38 -9.12 7.43
N SER A 29 -3.99 -10.28 7.94
CA SER A 29 -3.01 -10.39 9.04
C SER A 29 -1.65 -9.78 8.65
N PHE A 30 -1.20 -10.02 7.43
CA PHE A 30 0.03 -9.44 6.89
C PHE A 30 -0.05 -7.92 6.75
N THR A 31 -1.13 -7.38 6.17
CA THR A 31 -1.31 -5.94 5.97
C THR A 31 -1.52 -5.18 7.27
N GLN A 32 -2.08 -5.81 8.31
CA GLN A 32 -2.13 -5.24 9.65
C GLN A 32 -0.73 -5.01 10.22
N THR A 33 0.18 -5.97 10.07
CA THR A 33 1.58 -5.82 10.50
C THR A 33 2.29 -4.73 9.69
N LEU A 34 2.08 -4.70 8.38
CA LEU A 34 2.62 -3.64 7.52
C LEU A 34 2.11 -2.25 7.89
N THR A 35 0.84 -2.13 8.30
CA THR A 35 0.28 -0.85 8.75
C THR A 35 1.08 -0.28 9.92
N GLY A 36 1.40 -1.12 10.92
CA GLY A 36 2.25 -0.72 12.04
C GLY A 36 3.66 -0.32 11.59
N PHE A 37 4.26 -1.10 10.68
CA PHE A 37 5.56 -0.78 10.10
C PHE A 37 5.56 0.58 9.37
N TYR A 38 4.54 0.89 8.57
CA TYR A 38 4.46 2.15 7.84
C TYR A 38 4.30 3.35 8.78
N ILE A 39 3.50 3.23 9.84
CA ILE A 39 3.37 4.26 10.88
C ILE A 39 4.71 4.49 11.58
N ALA A 40 5.42 3.42 11.93
CA ALA A 40 6.73 3.51 12.57
C ALA A 40 7.76 4.18 11.65
N ALA A 41 7.82 3.80 10.37
CA ALA A 41 8.70 4.42 9.38
C ALA A 41 8.35 5.90 9.17
N LEU A 42 7.06 6.24 9.10
CA LEU A 42 6.57 7.61 8.99
C LEU A 42 7.03 8.45 10.19
N ALA A 43 6.83 7.94 11.41
CA ALA A 43 7.27 8.60 12.65
C ALA A 43 8.79 8.81 12.64
N ALA A 44 9.57 7.78 12.34
CA ALA A 44 11.02 7.84 12.27
C ALA A 44 11.52 8.91 11.27
N VAL A 45 11.05 8.87 10.03
CA VAL A 45 11.46 9.86 9.00
C VAL A 45 10.99 11.28 9.38
N SER A 46 9.84 11.42 10.02
CA SER A 46 9.34 12.72 10.46
C SER A 46 10.17 13.32 11.60
N SER A 47 10.65 12.49 12.54
CA SER A 47 11.37 12.93 13.74
C SER A 47 12.89 12.95 13.57
N PHE A 48 13.46 12.22 12.61
CA PHE A 48 14.90 12.25 12.37
C PHE A 48 15.38 13.65 11.99
N ASN A 49 16.25 14.20 12.82
CA ASN A 49 16.88 15.49 12.57
C ASN A 49 18.18 15.29 11.76
N SER A 50 18.04 14.95 10.47
CA SER A 50 19.16 14.79 9.56
C SER A 50 19.08 15.85 8.44
N PRO A 51 20.11 16.72 8.31
CA PRO A 51 20.17 17.70 7.23
C PRO A 51 20.10 17.07 5.83
N HIS A 52 20.49 15.80 5.71
CA HIS A 52 20.44 15.07 4.43
C HIS A 52 19.00 14.78 3.97
N LEU A 53 18.05 14.62 4.90
CA LEU A 53 16.63 14.43 4.58
C LEU A 53 15.95 15.73 4.14
N ASP A 54 16.47 16.87 4.58
CA ASP A 54 15.95 18.20 4.24
C ASP A 54 16.51 18.76 2.94
N ARG A 55 17.43 18.03 2.29
CA ARG A 55 17.90 18.36 0.94
C ARG A 55 16.78 18.25 -0.08
N ILE A 56 16.79 19.17 -1.03
CA ILE A 56 15.97 19.10 -2.23
C ILE A 56 16.41 17.87 -3.04
N MET A 57 15.46 17.17 -3.65
CA MET A 57 15.76 16.04 -4.51
C MET A 57 16.60 16.46 -5.73
N PRO A 58 17.55 15.61 -6.20
CA PRO A 58 18.32 15.91 -7.40
C PRO A 58 17.42 16.02 -8.64
N SER A 59 17.85 16.83 -9.60
CA SER A 59 17.10 17.04 -10.85
C SER A 59 16.99 15.73 -11.67
N PRO A 60 15.82 15.41 -12.26
CA PRO A 60 14.57 16.17 -12.23
C PRO A 60 13.81 16.01 -10.91
N ALA A 61 13.69 17.09 -10.15
CA ALA A 61 13.05 17.10 -8.85
C ALA A 61 11.52 17.10 -9.01
N PRO A 62 10.80 16.15 -8.39
CA PRO A 62 9.34 16.20 -8.36
C PRO A 62 8.89 17.43 -7.55
N THR A 63 7.71 17.96 -7.90
CA THR A 63 7.12 19.11 -7.21
C THR A 63 5.73 18.77 -6.71
N MET A 64 5.38 19.24 -5.52
CA MET A 64 4.07 19.02 -4.91
C MET A 64 3.26 20.32 -4.90
N ARG A 65 1.96 20.23 -5.16
CA ARG A 65 1.05 21.36 -4.93
C ARG A 65 0.49 21.26 -3.52
N VAL A 66 0.76 22.26 -2.69
CA VAL A 66 0.28 22.33 -1.31
C VAL A 66 -0.71 23.47 -1.21
N LYS A 67 -1.86 23.22 -0.59
CA LYS A 67 -2.83 24.27 -0.29
C LYS A 67 -2.35 25.03 0.94
N TYR A 68 -1.99 26.29 0.77
CA TYR A 68 -1.52 27.16 1.86
C TYR A 68 -2.23 28.51 1.75
N GLN A 69 -2.78 29.00 2.87
CA GLN A 69 -3.48 30.29 2.96
C GLN A 69 -4.54 30.55 1.86
N GLY A 70 -5.26 29.51 1.43
CA GLY A 70 -6.32 29.63 0.42
C GLY A 70 -5.86 29.52 -1.05
N GLY A 71 -4.55 29.48 -1.31
CA GLY A 71 -3.95 29.24 -2.63
C GLY A 71 -3.29 27.86 -2.76
N TYR A 72 -3.00 27.43 -3.98
CA TYR A 72 -2.15 26.27 -4.25
C TYR A 72 -0.75 26.74 -4.63
N GLU A 73 0.24 26.43 -3.80
CA GLU A 73 1.64 26.74 -4.08
C GLU A 73 2.39 25.50 -4.53
N LYS A 74 3.29 25.68 -5.49
CA LYS A 74 4.18 24.62 -5.99
C LYS A 74 5.43 24.61 -5.12
N VAL A 75 5.58 23.57 -4.31
CA VAL A 75 6.71 23.40 -3.39
C VAL A 75 7.62 22.30 -3.92
N GLU A 76 8.93 22.56 -3.88
CA GLU A 76 9.94 21.55 -4.22
C GLU A 76 9.93 20.43 -3.18
N LEU A 77 10.03 19.17 -3.64
CA LEU A 77 10.06 18.03 -2.73
C LEU A 77 11.47 17.86 -2.15
N THR A 78 11.55 17.96 -0.82
CA THR A 78 12.68 17.42 -0.07
C THR A 78 12.56 15.91 0.08
N ARG A 79 13.68 15.23 0.34
CA ARG A 79 13.69 13.76 0.58
C ARG A 79 12.72 13.37 1.70
N ARG A 80 12.69 14.16 2.78
CA ARG A 80 11.77 14.01 3.91
C ARG A 80 10.32 14.06 3.44
N ARG A 81 9.91 15.12 2.73
CA ARG A 81 8.53 15.32 2.29
C ARG A 81 8.06 14.19 1.36
N PHE A 82 8.94 13.72 0.48
CA PHE A 82 8.63 12.60 -0.40
C PHE A 82 8.38 11.32 0.40
N LEU A 83 9.34 10.95 1.26
CA LEU A 83 9.26 9.75 2.07
C LEU A 83 8.07 9.76 3.03
N THR A 84 7.81 10.88 3.70
CA THR A 84 6.66 11.00 4.60
C THR A 84 5.35 10.92 3.85
N SER A 85 5.21 11.56 2.68
CA SER A 85 3.99 11.45 1.86
C SER A 85 3.77 10.03 1.36
N MET A 86 4.85 9.34 0.97
CA MET A 86 4.78 7.95 0.52
C MET A 86 4.38 7.01 1.66
N PHE A 87 5.02 7.05 2.83
CA PHE A 87 4.61 6.21 3.98
C PHE A 87 3.21 6.56 4.50
N ALA A 88 2.80 7.83 4.44
CA ALA A 88 1.44 8.23 4.77
C ALA A 88 0.42 7.60 3.79
N PHE A 89 0.73 7.61 2.48
CA PHE A 89 -0.09 6.93 1.47
C PHE A 89 -0.17 5.42 1.71
N LEU A 90 0.97 4.75 1.99
CA LEU A 90 0.96 3.31 2.30
C LEU A 90 0.12 3.00 3.54
N THR A 91 0.24 3.80 4.60
CA THR A 91 -0.56 3.66 5.82
C THR A 91 -2.05 3.82 5.57
N ALA A 92 -2.45 4.85 4.81
CA ALA A 92 -3.85 5.07 4.46
C ALA A 92 -4.38 3.91 3.59
N SER A 93 -3.60 3.47 2.60
CA SER A 93 -3.98 2.36 1.73
C SER A 93 -4.12 1.04 2.49
N SER A 94 -3.22 0.75 3.44
CA SER A 94 -3.27 -0.46 4.26
C SER A 94 -4.46 -0.44 5.21
N PHE A 95 -4.80 0.72 5.76
CA PHE A 95 -5.99 0.89 6.59
C PHE A 95 -7.28 0.66 5.80
N ILE A 96 -7.42 1.26 4.62
CA ILE A 96 -8.58 1.05 3.74
C ILE A 96 -8.66 -0.42 3.32
N PHE A 97 -7.55 -1.03 2.93
CA PHE A 97 -7.48 -2.45 2.59
C PHE A 97 -7.98 -3.33 3.73
N ASN A 98 -7.51 -3.08 4.97
CA ASN A 98 -7.93 -3.85 6.14
C ASN A 98 -9.44 -3.71 6.40
N LEU A 99 -9.99 -2.49 6.32
CA LEU A 99 -11.43 -2.26 6.49
C LEU A 99 -12.25 -3.00 5.42
N CYS A 100 -11.84 -2.91 4.15
CA CYS A 100 -12.51 -3.60 3.05
C CYS A 100 -12.41 -5.13 3.19
N ALA A 101 -11.26 -5.66 3.61
CA ALA A 101 -11.06 -7.09 3.82
C ALA A 101 -11.95 -7.62 4.96
N ILE A 102 -12.02 -6.90 6.09
CA ILE A 102 -12.91 -7.26 7.21
C ILE A 102 -14.37 -7.22 6.76
N ALA A 103 -14.79 -6.15 6.08
CA ALA A 103 -16.15 -6.04 5.55
C ALA A 103 -16.47 -7.18 4.58
N ALA A 104 -15.54 -7.55 3.69
CA ALA A 104 -15.72 -8.65 2.76
C ALA A 104 -15.87 -10.00 3.47
N LEU A 105 -15.07 -10.28 4.50
CA LEU A 105 -15.18 -11.51 5.29
C LEU A 105 -16.52 -11.60 6.06
N VAL A 106 -16.99 -10.50 6.61
CA VAL A 106 -18.27 -10.45 7.35
C VAL A 106 -19.48 -10.58 6.41
N VAL A 107 -19.43 -9.97 5.23
CA VAL A 107 -20.55 -9.97 4.27
C VAL A 107 -20.60 -11.25 3.44
N SER A 108 -19.46 -11.90 3.18
CA SER A 108 -19.35 -13.15 2.41
C SER A 108 -20.45 -14.20 2.70
N PRO A 109 -20.70 -14.61 3.96
CA PRO A 109 -21.73 -15.62 4.26
C PRO A 109 -23.18 -15.15 4.03
N ALA A 110 -23.42 -13.84 3.89
CA ALA A 110 -24.75 -13.27 3.71
C ALA A 110 -25.13 -13.00 2.23
N ILE A 111 -24.20 -13.18 1.28
CA ILE A 111 -24.45 -12.91 -0.14
C ILE A 111 -25.07 -14.14 -0.83
N PRO A 112 -26.21 -14.00 -1.52
CA PRO A 112 -26.80 -15.11 -2.29
C PRO A 112 -25.90 -15.53 -3.47
N ALA A 113 -25.85 -16.84 -3.72
CA ALA A 113 -24.96 -17.49 -4.70
C ALA A 113 -24.88 -16.87 -6.13
N PRO A 114 -25.96 -16.38 -6.76
CA PRO A 114 -25.84 -15.77 -8.09
C PRO A 114 -25.12 -14.41 -8.08
N VAL A 115 -25.18 -13.67 -6.96
CA VAL A 115 -24.53 -12.36 -6.82
C VAL A 115 -23.05 -12.53 -6.46
N SER A 116 -22.70 -13.55 -5.68
CA SER A 116 -21.31 -13.82 -5.31
C SER A 116 -20.45 -14.22 -6.52
N ALA A 117 -21.00 -14.95 -7.49
CA ALA A 117 -20.28 -15.35 -8.70
C ALA A 117 -19.87 -14.15 -9.59
N TRP A 118 -20.77 -13.16 -9.75
CA TRP A 118 -20.44 -11.94 -10.51
C TRP A 118 -19.40 -11.10 -9.77
N LEU A 119 -19.54 -10.96 -8.45
CA LEU A 119 -18.69 -10.07 -7.66
C LEU A 119 -17.29 -10.65 -7.38
N TRP A 120 -17.10 -11.96 -7.52
CA TRP A 120 -15.84 -12.64 -7.23
C TRP A 120 -14.68 -12.17 -8.11
N TRP A 121 -14.85 -12.18 -9.44
CA TRP A 121 -13.80 -11.77 -10.38
C TRP A 121 -13.33 -10.32 -10.18
N PRO A 122 -14.20 -9.29 -10.21
CA PRO A 122 -13.76 -7.91 -10.00
C PRO A 122 -13.22 -7.67 -8.58
N GLY A 123 -13.79 -8.33 -7.57
CA GLY A 123 -13.30 -8.25 -6.19
C GLY A 123 -11.88 -8.78 -6.04
N SER A 124 -11.60 -9.97 -6.60
CA SER A 124 -10.26 -10.57 -6.58
C SER A 124 -9.23 -9.73 -7.36
N VAL A 125 -9.60 -9.20 -8.53
CA VAL A 125 -8.71 -8.33 -9.32
C VAL A 125 -8.38 -7.05 -8.56
N TRP A 126 -9.38 -6.40 -7.95
CA TRP A 126 -9.18 -5.19 -7.16
C TRP A 126 -8.30 -5.45 -5.93
N PHE A 127 -8.52 -6.56 -5.24
CA PHE A 127 -7.74 -6.97 -4.07
C PHE A 127 -6.27 -7.23 -4.41
N LEU A 128 -6.01 -7.96 -5.52
CA LEU A 128 -4.66 -8.20 -6.02
C LEU A 128 -3.97 -6.92 -6.48
N PHE A 129 -4.72 -6.01 -7.11
CA PHE A 129 -4.20 -4.71 -7.54
C PHE A 129 -3.72 -3.88 -6.34
N LEU A 130 -4.53 -3.79 -5.27
CA LEU A 130 -4.15 -3.06 -4.05
C LEU A 130 -2.88 -3.63 -3.40
N ILE A 131 -2.80 -4.95 -3.24
CA ILE A 131 -1.61 -5.59 -2.66
C ILE A 131 -0.39 -5.34 -3.54
N ALA A 132 -0.50 -5.56 -4.86
CA ALA A 132 0.61 -5.35 -5.78
C ALA A 132 1.09 -3.90 -5.74
N GLN A 133 0.16 -2.93 -5.72
CA GLN A 133 0.47 -1.51 -5.59
C GLN A 133 1.18 -1.21 -4.26
N MET A 134 0.69 -1.74 -3.14
CA MET A 134 1.36 -1.56 -1.84
C MET A 134 2.77 -2.16 -1.82
N THR A 135 2.94 -3.37 -2.36
CA THR A 135 4.23 -4.05 -2.43
C THR A 135 5.23 -3.26 -3.28
N CYS A 136 4.82 -2.81 -4.47
CA CYS A 136 5.69 -2.02 -5.36
C CYS A 136 6.18 -0.74 -4.68
N ILE A 137 5.28 0.02 -4.04
CA ILE A 137 5.68 1.27 -3.39
C ILE A 137 6.46 1.00 -2.09
N THR A 138 6.20 -0.12 -1.40
CA THR A 138 7.02 -0.54 -0.25
C THR A 138 8.46 -0.77 -0.68
N PHE A 139 8.68 -1.54 -1.74
CA PHE A 139 10.02 -1.77 -2.26
C PHE A 139 10.69 -0.47 -2.71
N TRP A 140 9.94 0.42 -3.35
CA TRP A 140 10.49 1.72 -3.74
C TRP A 140 10.88 2.56 -2.53
N GLY A 141 10.07 2.53 -1.47
CA GLY A 141 10.37 3.22 -0.23
C GLY A 141 11.57 2.66 0.52
N LEU A 142 11.71 1.34 0.56
CA LEU A 142 12.87 0.66 1.14
C LEU A 142 14.14 0.95 0.34
N TYR A 143 14.07 0.91 -1.00
CA TYR A 143 15.18 1.30 -1.87
C TYR A 143 15.63 2.74 -1.59
N TYR A 144 14.67 3.66 -1.50
CA TYR A 144 14.99 5.06 -1.26
C TYR A 144 15.59 5.28 0.14
N LEU A 145 15.05 4.65 1.18
CA LEU A 145 15.60 4.73 2.53
C LEU A 145 16.98 4.06 2.65
N GLY A 146 17.14 2.88 2.07
CA GLY A 146 18.35 2.06 2.24
C GLY A 146 19.53 2.56 1.41
N GLU A 147 19.28 3.06 0.19
CA GLU A 147 20.35 3.46 -0.72
C GLU A 147 20.46 4.99 -0.82
N ARG A 148 19.35 5.67 -1.13
CA ARG A 148 19.39 7.10 -1.50
C ARG A 148 19.55 8.05 -0.32
N VAL A 149 19.17 7.65 0.88
CA VAL A 149 19.38 8.46 2.10
C VAL A 149 20.79 8.27 2.68
N LEU A 150 21.47 7.18 2.34
CA LEU A 150 22.82 6.90 2.85
C LEU A 150 23.92 7.25 1.85
N THR A 151 23.61 7.25 0.55
CA THR A 151 24.59 7.57 -0.50
C THR A 151 24.84 9.09 -0.52
N PRO A 152 26.09 9.56 -0.31
CA PRO A 152 26.44 10.97 -0.50
C PRO A 152 26.30 11.36 -1.97
N ASP A 153 25.83 12.60 -2.20
CA ASP A 153 25.61 13.19 -3.54
C ASP A 153 26.91 13.47 -4.28
#